data_AF-A0A1S3DTT5-F1
#
_entry.id   AF-A0A1S3DTT5-F1
#
_cell.length_a   1.000
_cell.length_b   1.000
_cell.length_c   1.000
_cell.angle_alpha   90.00
_cell.angle_beta   90.00
_cell.angle_gamma   90.00
#
_symmetry.space_group_name_H-M   'P 1'
#
loop_
_entity.id
_entity.type
_entity.pdbx_description
1 polymer ?
#
loop_
_entity_poly.entity_id
_entity_poly.type
_entity_poly.pdbx_seq_one_letter_code
_entity_poly.pdbx_strand_id
1 'polypeptide(L)'
;WTYNEKEQSQSCGSVVFHSFDPVTVQLSLDRSNVQHEKLVLRLVRPVIEGFSVSSAGEQGEKEGEEKMEKGEKEESKGSEEPETKKRKKK
;
A
#
# COMPACT_ATOMS: atom_id res chain seq x y z
N TRP A 1 5.13 23.33 1.67
CA TRP A 1 3.71 22.99 1.87
C TRP A 1 2.88 24.20 1.52
N THR A 2 1.86 24.04 0.67
CA THR A 2 0.98 25.15 0.23
C THR A 2 -0.47 24.70 0.26
N TYR A 3 -1.32 25.44 0.97
CA TYR A 3 -2.76 25.20 1.07
C TYR A 3 -3.53 26.04 0.05
N ASN A 4 -4.51 25.45 -0.63
CA ASN A 4 -5.41 26.13 -1.56
C ASN A 4 -6.82 26.23 -0.96
N GLU A 5 -7.21 27.43 -0.53
CA GLU A 5 -8.50 27.67 0.12
C GLU A 5 -9.70 27.49 -0.82
N LYS A 6 -9.54 27.72 -2.12
CA LYS A 6 -10.64 27.61 -3.09
C LYS A 6 -11.02 26.15 -3.33
N GLU A 7 -10.01 25.30 -3.46
CA GLU A 7 -10.18 23.87 -3.74
C GLU A 7 -10.16 23.00 -2.47
N GLN A 8 -9.82 23.58 -1.32
CA GLN A 8 -9.61 22.87 -0.05
C GLN A 8 -8.59 21.73 -0.20
N SER A 9 -7.51 22.01 -0.93
CA SER A 9 -6.45 21.05 -1.24
C SER A 9 -5.12 21.44 -0.60
N GLN A 10 -4.30 20.45 -0.27
CA GLN A 10 -2.98 20.63 0.33
C GLN A 10 -1.91 20.07 -0.60
N SER A 11 -0.95 20.90 -0.98
CA SER A 11 0.16 20.49 -1.84
C SER A 11 1.49 20.41 -1.08
N CYS A 12 2.29 19.41 -1.45
CA CYS A 12 3.64 19.21 -0.98
C CYS A 12 4.49 18.55 -2.09
N GLY A 13 5.48 19.28 -2.60
CA GLY A 13 6.29 18.82 -3.74
C GLY A 13 5.42 18.59 -4.97
N SER A 14 5.49 17.38 -5.52
CA SER A 14 4.69 16.94 -6.67
C SER A 14 3.33 16.34 -6.32
N VAL A 15 2.99 16.25 -5.03
CA VAL A 15 1.74 15.63 -4.55
C VAL A 15 0.74 16.72 -4.15
N VAL A 16 -0.50 16.58 -4.60
CA VAL A 16 -1.64 17.41 -4.19
C VAL A 16 -2.69 16.48 -3.59
N PHE A 17 -3.02 16.70 -2.32
CA PHE A 17 -4.08 15.98 -1.61
C PHE A 17 -5.41 16.69 -1.74
N HIS A 18 -6.42 15.91 -2.09
CA HIS A 18 -7.82 16.29 -2.04
C HIS A 18 -8.53 15.51 -0.93
N SER A 19 -9.70 16.02 -0.55
CA SER A 19 -10.59 15.26 0.33
C SER A 19 -10.97 13.93 -0.34
N PHE A 20 -11.04 12.87 0.47
CA PHE A 20 -11.39 11.51 0.04
C PHE A 20 -10.35 10.79 -0.83
N ASP A 21 -9.15 11.36 -1.02
CA ASP A 21 -8.05 10.63 -1.63
C ASP A 21 -7.66 9.42 -0.75
N PRO A 22 -7.55 8.22 -1.32
CA PRO A 22 -7.07 7.06 -0.56
C PRO A 22 -5.58 7.21 -0.25
N VAL A 23 -5.22 7.06 1.02
CA VAL A 23 -3.83 7.09 1.47
C VAL A 23 -3.49 5.85 2.28
N THR A 24 -2.25 5.40 2.19
CA THR A 24 -1.72 4.34 3.06
C THR A 24 -0.93 4.99 4.19
N VAL A 25 -1.26 4.63 5.43
CA VAL A 25 -0.62 5.17 6.63
C VAL A 25 -0.13 4.05 7.54
N GLN A 26 0.93 4.33 8.27
CA GLN A 26 1.36 3.54 9.42
C GLN A 26 0.71 4.13 10.68
N LEU A 27 0.03 3.29 11.45
CA LEU A 27 -0.55 3.66 12.74
C LEU A 27 0.42 3.28 13.87
N SER A 28 0.63 4.19 14.81
CA SER A 28 1.43 3.96 16.01
C SER A 28 0.78 4.64 17.22
N LEU A 29 1.12 4.17 18.42
CA LEU A 29 0.69 4.76 19.68
C LEU A 29 1.90 5.43 20.35
N ASP A 30 1.85 6.75 20.50
CA ASP A 30 2.84 7.50 21.27
C ASP A 30 2.49 7.44 22.76
N ARG A 31 3.39 6.81 23.53
CA ARG A 31 3.26 6.61 24.99
C ARG A 31 4.20 7.50 25.81
N SER A 32 4.80 8.50 25.19
CA SER A 32 5.74 9.41 25.88
C SER A 32 5.09 10.12 27.08
N ASN A 33 3.76 10.28 27.06
CA ASN A 33 2.96 10.70 28.21
C ASN A 33 1.84 9.68 28.48
N VAL A 34 1.97 8.94 29.58
CA VAL A 34 1.03 7.84 29.93
C VAL A 34 -0.41 8.31 30.17
N GLN A 35 -0.63 9.57 30.53
CA GLN A 35 -1.98 10.12 30.71
C GLN A 35 -2.58 10.65 29.40
N HIS A 36 -1.72 10.89 28.41
CA HIS A 36 -2.08 11.51 27.15
C HIS A 36 -1.48 10.69 26.00
N GLU A 37 -1.77 9.39 25.98
CA GLU A 37 -1.42 8.54 24.84
C GLU A 37 -2.08 9.07 23.57
N LYS A 38 -1.32 9.13 22.46
CA LYS A 38 -1.80 9.69 21.18
C LYS A 38 -1.66 8.67 20.07
N LEU A 39 -2.69 8.54 19.25
CA LEU A 39 -2.57 7.86 17.96
C LEU A 39 -1.81 8.77 16.99
N VAL A 40 -0.72 8.24 16.43
CA VAL A 40 0.11 8.92 15.44
C VAL A 40 0.02 8.17 14.13
N LEU A 41 -0.39 8.90 13.09
CA LEU A 41 -0.46 8.43 11.71
C LEU A 41 0.76 8.95 10.95
N ARG A 42 1.50 8.05 10.30
CA ARG A 42 2.66 8.40 9.47
C ARG A 42 2.37 8.01 8.04
N LEU A 43 2.58 8.92 7.09
CA LEU A 43 2.27 8.66 5.69
C LEU A 43 3.21 7.61 5.10
N VAL A 44 2.66 6.61 4.41
CA VAL A 44 3.44 5.61 3.65
C VAL A 44 3.29 5.88 2.15
N ARG A 45 2.05 5.97 1.67
CA ARG A 45 1.73 6.31 0.27
C ARG A 45 0.66 7.41 0.18
N PRO A 46 0.81 8.39 -0.72
CA PRO A 46 1.92 8.58 -1.66
C PRO A 46 3.26 8.91 -0.96
N VAL A 47 4.38 8.57 -1.60
CA VAL A 47 5.71 8.82 -1.06
C VAL A 47 6.06 10.29 -1.29
N ILE A 48 6.34 11.00 -0.21
CA ILE A 48 6.83 12.39 -0.20
C ILE A 48 8.22 12.35 0.41
N GLU A 49 9.20 12.84 -0.34
CA GLU A 49 10.58 12.87 0.08
C GLU A 49 10.74 13.65 1.40
N GLY A 50 11.43 13.04 2.37
CA GLY A 50 11.64 13.63 3.70
C GLY A 50 10.42 13.62 4.63
N PHE A 51 9.27 13.06 4.21
CA PHE A 51 8.06 13.01 5.05
C PHE A 51 7.48 11.61 5.18
N SER A 52 7.36 10.87 4.07
CA SER A 52 6.79 9.52 4.09
C SER A 52 7.77 8.49 4.67
N VAL A 53 7.22 7.40 5.20
CA VAL A 53 7.97 6.32 5.86
C VAL A 53 7.83 5.01 5.09
N SER A 54 8.83 4.13 5.20
CA SER A 54 8.77 2.80 4.59
C SER A 54 7.67 1.94 5.23
N SER A 55 7.05 1.08 4.42
CA SER A 55 6.09 0.10 4.92
C SER A 55 6.77 -0.88 5.88
N ALA A 56 6.10 -1.23 6.99
CA ALA A 56 6.63 -2.12 8.01
C ALA A 56 6.94 -3.56 7.50
N GLY A 57 6.41 -3.93 6.32
CA GLY A 57 6.66 -5.23 5.69
C GLY A 57 7.81 -5.29 4.69
N GLU A 58 8.37 -4.15 4.26
CA GLU A 58 9.44 -4.10 3.23
C GLU A 58 10.86 -4.28 3.78
N GLN A 59 11.01 -4.42 5.11
CA GLN A 59 12.31 -4.60 5.76
C GLN A 59 12.82 -6.06 5.74
N GLY A 60 12.14 -6.97 5.04
CA GLY A 60 12.49 -8.40 4.97
C GLY A 60 13.12 -8.88 3.65
N GLU A 61 13.15 -8.07 2.58
CA GLU A 61 13.50 -8.56 1.23
C GLU A 61 14.38 -7.54 0.48
N LYS A 62 15.57 -7.24 1.02
CA LYS A 62 16.62 -6.56 0.26
C LYS A 62 17.97 -7.23 0.45
N GLU A 63 18.05 -8.51 0.09
CA GLU A 63 19.27 -9.12 -0.42
C GLU A 63 18.92 -9.89 -1.70
N GLY A 64 19.42 -9.40 -2.84
CA GLY A 64 19.52 -10.15 -4.10
C GLY A 64 18.32 -10.11 -5.05
N GLU A 65 18.21 -9.04 -5.84
CA GLU A 65 17.55 -9.13 -7.16
C GLU A 65 18.57 -8.76 -8.23
N GLU A 66 19.43 -9.72 -8.61
CA GLU A 66 20.09 -9.68 -9.90
C GLU A 66 19.06 -10.00 -10.98
N LYS A 67 19.01 -9.12 -11.99
CA LYS A 67 18.29 -9.28 -13.26
C LYS A 67 18.49 -10.67 -13.86
N MET A 68 17.40 -11.34 -14.22
CA MET A 68 17.44 -12.29 -15.35
C MET A 68 16.32 -11.98 -16.34
N GLU A 69 16.74 -11.54 -17.51
CA GLU A 69 15.91 -11.19 -18.66
C GLU A 69 15.61 -12.44 -19.51
N LYS A 70 14.31 -12.64 -19.77
CA LYS A 70 13.65 -13.18 -20.98
C LYS A 70 14.08 -14.55 -21.57
N GLY A 71 13.12 -15.47 -21.59
CA GLY A 71 13.01 -16.56 -22.56
C GLY A 71 11.54 -16.93 -22.80
N GLU A 72 11.01 -16.58 -23.97
CA GLU A 72 9.68 -17.01 -24.45
C GLU A 72 9.74 -18.41 -25.09
N LYS A 73 8.58 -19.09 -25.02
CA LYS A 73 7.99 -20.10 -25.93
C LYS A 73 8.20 -21.60 -25.61
N GLU A 74 7.13 -22.33 -25.25
CA GLU A 74 6.24 -23.07 -26.16
C GLU A 74 5.10 -23.82 -25.41
N GLU A 75 3.93 -23.90 -26.05
CA GLU A 75 2.68 -24.58 -25.62
C GLU A 75 2.77 -26.12 -25.65
N SER A 76 2.08 -26.80 -24.73
CA SER A 76 1.35 -28.04 -25.07
C SER A 76 0.19 -28.37 -24.11
N LYS A 77 -1.02 -28.37 -24.69
CA LYS A 77 -2.34 -28.97 -24.33
C LYS A 77 -2.47 -30.01 -23.20
N GLY A 78 -3.60 -29.89 -22.48
CA GLY A 78 -4.38 -30.99 -21.88
C GLY A 78 -5.37 -30.48 -20.80
N SER A 79 -6.65 -30.26 -21.11
CA SER A 79 -7.81 -31.13 -20.75
C SER A 79 -7.88 -31.46 -19.25
N GLU A 80 -8.93 -31.23 -18.46
CA GLU A 80 -10.37 -31.14 -18.69
C GLU A 80 -11.02 -30.63 -17.39
N GLU A 81 -12.12 -29.89 -17.52
CA GLU A 81 -13.12 -29.66 -16.46
C GLU A 81 -13.91 -30.96 -16.23
N PRO A 82 -14.52 -31.20 -15.05
CA PRO A 82 -15.99 -31.18 -15.11
C PRO A 82 -16.70 -30.61 -13.87
N GLU A 83 -17.82 -29.97 -14.19
CA GLU A 83 -18.87 -29.51 -13.29
C GLU A 83 -19.59 -30.62 -12.48
N THR A 84 -20.29 -30.14 -11.46
CA THR A 84 -21.54 -30.66 -10.84
C THR A 84 -21.45 -31.70 -9.72
N LYS A 85 -21.97 -31.33 -8.53
CA LYS A 85 -23.24 -31.84 -8.01
C LYS A 85 -23.67 -31.19 -6.68
N LYS A 86 -24.79 -30.47 -6.75
CA LYS A 86 -25.70 -30.15 -5.64
C LYS A 86 -25.97 -31.38 -4.77
N ARG A 87 -25.85 -31.28 -3.43
CA ARG A 87 -26.69 -32.06 -2.51
C ARG A 87 -27.15 -31.19 -1.34
N LYS A 88 -28.46 -30.88 -1.39
CA LYS A 88 -29.29 -30.34 -0.32
C LYS A 88 -29.70 -31.49 0.62
N LYS A 89 -29.93 -31.13 1.89
CA LYS A 89 -30.82 -31.77 2.88
C LYS A 89 -30.16 -32.74 3.89
N LYS A 90 -30.09 -32.33 5.16
CA LYS A 90 -31.09 -32.73 6.16
C LYS A 90 -31.24 -31.65 7.22
#